data_AF-A0A103XBS4-F1
#
_entry.id   AF-A0A103XBS4-F1
#
_cell.length_a   1.000
_cell.length_b   1.000
_cell.length_c   1.000
_cell.angle_alpha   90.00
_cell.angle_beta   90.00
_cell.angle_gamma   90.00
#
_symmetry.space_group_name_H-M   'P 1'
#
loop_
_entity.id
_entity.type
_entity.pdbx_description
1 polymer ?
#
loop_
_entity_poly.entity_id
_entity_poly.type
_entity_poly.pdbx_seq_one_letter_code
_entity_poly.pdbx_strand_id
1 'polypeptide(L)'
;MGQDSNVWSDAQRFDPERFLEVGIDYKGRDFELIPFGAGRRMCPGLPLADRMLHLMLGSLIYKFDWKTKEGTMDMSDKFGFTLQKKLPLMAIPVEL
;
A
#
# COMPACT_ATOMS: atom_id res chain seq x y z
N MET A 1 0.35 15.13 1.21
CA MET A 1 -0.90 14.57 1.77
C MET A 1 -0.64 13.24 2.46
N GLY A 2 -0.51 12.11 1.77
CA GLY A 2 -0.31 10.80 2.44
C GLY A 2 0.98 10.64 3.28
N GLN A 3 1.97 11.51 3.09
CA GLN A 3 3.22 11.57 3.86
C GLN A 3 3.36 12.89 4.67
N ASP A 4 2.30 13.68 4.73
CA ASP A 4 2.31 14.98 5.42
C ASP A 4 2.12 14.78 6.93
N SER A 5 3.10 15.21 7.72
CA SER A 5 3.08 15.08 9.18
C SER A 5 2.03 15.95 9.86
N ASN A 6 1.48 16.96 9.18
CA ASN A 6 0.36 17.75 9.70
C ASN A 6 -0.98 17.01 9.55
N VAL A 7 -1.04 15.99 8.70
CA VAL A 7 -2.24 15.20 8.41
C VAL A 7 -2.16 13.82 9.08
N TRP A 8 -0.99 13.18 9.04
CA TRP A 8 -0.78 11.84 9.56
C TRP A 8 0.31 11.84 10.64
N SER A 9 -0.02 11.34 11.84
CA SER A 9 0.99 11.07 12.88
C SER A 9 1.95 9.99 12.39
N ASP A 10 3.25 10.19 12.62
CA ASP A 10 4.32 9.32 12.12
C ASP A 10 4.12 8.95 10.64
N ALA A 11 3.88 9.94 9.77
CA ALA A 11 3.47 9.74 8.38
C ALA A 11 4.40 8.84 7.53
N GLN A 12 5.65 8.64 7.96
CA GLN A 12 6.64 7.78 7.29
C GLN A 12 6.63 6.33 7.79
N ARG A 13 5.89 6.04 8.88
CA ARG A 13 5.78 4.71 9.46
C ARG A 13 4.66 3.94 8.78
N PHE A 14 4.93 2.69 8.40
CA PHE A 14 3.90 1.75 8.02
C PHE A 14 3.17 1.27 9.29
N ASP A 15 1.91 1.67 9.43
CA ASP A 15 1.11 1.45 10.64
C ASP A 15 -0.35 1.25 10.22
N PRO A 16 -0.74 0.02 9.83
CA PRO A 16 -2.09 -0.31 9.37
C PRO A 16 -3.19 -0.04 10.40
N GLU A 17 -2.87 -0.15 11.68
CA GLU A 17 -3.81 -0.03 12.79
C GLU A 17 -4.48 1.36 12.84
N ARG A 18 -3.84 2.40 12.27
CA ARG A 18 -4.43 3.74 12.14
C ARG A 18 -5.75 3.78 11.37
N PHE A 19 -6.09 2.72 10.64
CA PHE A 19 -7.33 2.61 9.87
C PHE A 19 -8.41 1.70 10.51
N LEU A 20 -8.15 1.03 11.63
CA LEU A 20 -9.07 0.03 12.20
C LEU A 20 -10.34 0.61 12.84
N GLU A 21 -10.30 1.86 13.30
CA GLU A 21 -11.42 2.53 14.00
C GLU A 21 -11.69 3.94 13.45
N VAL A 22 -11.17 4.23 12.26
CA VAL A 22 -11.25 5.53 11.62
C VAL A 22 -12.12 5.40 10.36
N GLY A 23 -13.08 6.29 10.19
CA GLY A 23 -14.01 6.29 9.05
C GLY A 23 -13.41 6.78 7.72
N ILE A 24 -12.10 7.00 7.65
CA ILE A 24 -11.40 7.48 6.45
C ILE A 24 -11.33 6.36 5.41
N ASP A 25 -11.68 6.67 4.17
CA ASP A 25 -11.57 5.75 3.03
C ASP A 25 -10.82 6.37 1.83
N TYR A 26 -10.50 5.53 0.85
CA TYR A 26 -9.83 5.93 -0.40
C TYR A 26 -10.81 6.17 -1.56
N LYS A 27 -12.11 6.34 -1.27
CA LYS A 27 -13.17 6.55 -2.28
C LYS A 27 -13.34 8.04 -2.62
N GLY A 28 -12.32 8.85 -2.32
CA GLY A 28 -12.17 10.26 -2.69
C GLY A 28 -13.19 11.23 -2.08
N ARG A 29 -13.72 10.88 -0.90
CA ARG A 29 -14.44 11.81 -0.02
C ARG A 29 -13.54 12.36 1.09
N ASP A 30 -12.55 11.58 1.50
CA ASP A 30 -11.55 11.95 2.50
C ASP A 30 -10.26 12.38 1.78
N PHE A 31 -9.93 13.67 1.86
CA PHE A 31 -8.84 14.27 1.08
C PHE A 31 -7.46 13.95 1.64
N GLU A 32 -7.41 13.48 2.87
CA GLU A 32 -6.25 12.93 3.56
C GLU A 32 -5.72 11.67 2.85
N LEU A 33 -6.58 10.94 2.12
CA LEU A 33 -6.29 9.66 1.46
C LEU A 33 -6.94 9.55 0.06
N ILE A 34 -6.24 10.05 -0.98
CA ILE A 34 -6.75 10.06 -2.38
C ILE A 34 -5.87 9.30 -3.39
N PRO A 35 -5.49 8.03 -3.15
CA PRO A 35 -4.62 7.27 -4.07
C PRO A 35 -5.27 7.01 -5.45
N PHE A 36 -6.61 7.07 -5.53
CA PHE A 36 -7.38 6.91 -6.78
C PHE A 36 -7.92 8.24 -7.33
N GLY A 37 -7.47 9.37 -6.78
CA GLY A 37 -8.00 10.70 -7.07
C GLY A 37 -9.41 10.92 -6.51
N ALA A 38 -10.04 12.01 -6.94
CA ALA A 38 -11.38 12.42 -6.48
C ALA A 38 -12.19 13.10 -7.59
N GLY A 39 -13.50 13.25 -7.38
CA GLY A 39 -14.41 13.97 -8.27
C GLY A 39 -14.59 13.33 -9.66
N ARG A 40 -14.80 14.17 -10.69
CA ARG A 40 -15.19 13.72 -12.06
C ARG A 40 -14.17 12.83 -12.77
N ARG A 41 -12.92 12.81 -12.32
CA ARG A 41 -11.83 12.04 -12.92
C ARG A 41 -11.25 11.00 -11.95
N MET A 42 -11.99 10.63 -10.91
CA MET A 42 -11.64 9.53 -10.03
C MET A 42 -11.41 8.25 -10.83
N CYS A 43 -10.43 7.45 -10.42
CA CYS A 43 -10.04 6.23 -11.12
C CYS A 43 -11.25 5.30 -11.32
N PRO A 44 -11.66 5.03 -12.57
CA PRO A 44 -12.77 4.10 -12.83
C PRO A 44 -12.40 2.66 -12.49
N GLY A 45 -11.11 2.35 -12.34
CA GLY A 45 -10.59 1.03 -11.98
C GLY A 45 -10.64 0.70 -10.49
N LEU A 46 -11.04 1.62 -9.61
CA LEU A 46 -11.06 1.42 -8.15
C LEU A 46 -11.74 0.10 -7.74
N PRO A 47 -12.97 -0.25 -8.22
CA PRO A 47 -13.63 -1.47 -7.77
C PRO A 47 -12.92 -2.76 -8.18
N LEU A 48 -12.12 -2.73 -9.25
CA LEU A 48 -11.32 -3.88 -9.67
C LEU A 48 -10.03 -3.96 -8.85
N ALA A 49 -9.32 -2.83 -8.73
CA ALA A 49 -8.08 -2.73 -7.96
C ALA A 49 -8.30 -3.16 -6.50
N ASP A 50 -9.40 -2.71 -5.90
CA ASP A 50 -9.82 -3.08 -4.54
C ASP A 50 -9.91 -4.60 -4.36
N ARG A 51 -10.65 -5.29 -5.24
CA ARG A 51 -10.80 -6.75 -5.16
C ARG A 51 -9.49 -7.49 -5.43
N MET A 52 -8.75 -7.05 -6.45
CA MET A 52 -7.50 -7.71 -6.84
C MET A 52 -6.44 -7.59 -5.75
N LEU A 53 -6.27 -6.41 -5.15
CA LEU A 53 -5.26 -6.19 -4.12
C LEU A 53 -5.50 -7.09 -2.90
N HIS A 54 -6.73 -7.10 -2.38
CA HIS A 54 -7.09 -7.94 -1.23
C HIS A 54 -6.96 -9.43 -1.54
N LEU A 55 -7.41 -9.88 -2.72
CA LEU A 55 -7.32 -11.30 -3.09
C LEU A 55 -5.87 -11.75 -3.25
N MET A 56 -5.04 -10.99 -3.94
CA MET A 56 -3.62 -11.33 -4.15
C MET A 56 -2.86 -11.33 -2.83
N LEU A 57 -2.96 -10.25 -2.05
CA LEU A 57 -2.24 -10.13 -0.79
C LEU A 57 -2.71 -11.19 0.21
N GLY A 58 -4.02 -11.34 0.40
CA GLY A 58 -4.61 -12.34 1.27
C GLY A 58 -4.18 -13.76 0.90
N SER A 59 -4.15 -14.09 -0.39
CA SER A 59 -3.69 -15.41 -0.85
C SER A 59 -2.21 -15.66 -0.56
N LEU A 60 -1.36 -14.63 -0.68
CA LEU A 60 0.09 -14.75 -0.46
C LEU A 60 0.43 -14.91 1.03
N ILE A 61 -0.19 -14.11 1.90
CA ILE A 61 0.10 -14.14 3.35
C ILE A 61 -0.59 -15.30 4.06
N TYR A 62 -1.71 -15.80 3.53
CA TYR A 62 -2.41 -16.94 4.12
C TYR A 62 -1.70 -18.28 3.84
N LYS A 63 -0.96 -18.39 2.73
CA LYS A 63 -0.40 -19.66 2.26
C LYS A 63 1.08 -19.85 2.57
N PHE A 64 1.84 -18.78 2.80
CA PHE A 64 3.29 -18.85 2.91
C PHE A 64 3.80 -17.92 4.01
N ASP A 65 4.80 -18.40 4.73
CA ASP A 65 5.75 -17.55 5.43
C ASP A 65 6.79 -17.02 4.44
N TRP A 66 7.45 -15.91 4.78
CA TRP A 66 8.34 -15.22 3.85
C TRP A 66 9.72 -14.99 4.45
N LYS A 67 10.75 -15.39 3.70
CA LYS A 67 12.16 -15.06 4.00
C LYS A 67 12.70 -14.11 2.95
N THR A 68 13.51 -13.15 3.37
CA THR A 68 14.29 -12.30 2.46
C THR A 68 15.71 -12.84 2.30
N LYS A 69 16.28 -12.72 1.10
CA LYS A 69 17.62 -13.23 0.80
C LYS A 69 18.72 -12.41 1.49
N GLU A 70 18.50 -11.12 1.67
CA GLU A 70 19.46 -10.15 2.21
C GLU A 70 18.77 -9.44 3.36
N GLY A 71 19.23 -9.66 4.61
CA GLY A 71 18.48 -9.38 5.84
C GLY A 71 17.88 -7.96 5.97
N THR A 72 18.38 -6.97 5.22
CA THR A 72 17.78 -5.63 5.13
C THR A 72 17.22 -5.36 3.74
N MET A 73 15.92 -5.15 3.65
CA MET A 73 15.22 -4.78 2.41
C MET A 73 15.48 -3.30 2.07
N ASP A 74 15.96 -3.01 0.86
CA ASP A 74 16.01 -1.64 0.35
C ASP A 74 14.59 -1.11 0.12
N MET A 75 14.21 -0.07 0.83
CA MET A 75 12.91 0.60 0.72
C MET A 75 12.96 1.87 -0.13
N SER A 76 14.09 2.16 -0.79
CA SER A 76 14.19 3.31 -1.69
C SER A 76 13.38 3.12 -2.97
N ASP A 77 12.95 4.24 -3.56
CA ASP A 77 12.12 4.26 -4.75
C ASP A 77 12.90 4.67 -6.00
N LYS A 78 12.41 4.22 -7.16
CA LYS A 78 12.76 4.74 -8.47
C LYS A 78 11.61 5.59 -8.99
N PHE A 79 11.90 6.87 -9.25
CA PHE A 79 10.92 7.80 -9.79
C PHE A 79 10.60 7.47 -11.27
N GLY A 80 9.32 7.57 -11.62
CA GLY A 80 8.79 7.25 -12.95
C GLY A 80 7.29 7.57 -13.04
N PHE A 81 6.62 7.09 -14.09
CA PHE A 81 5.17 7.28 -14.26
C PHE A 81 4.37 6.64 -13.10
N THR A 82 4.84 5.50 -12.62
CA THR A 82 4.43 4.90 -11.34
C THR A 82 5.65 4.85 -10.42
N LEU A 83 5.44 5.05 -9.12
CA LEU A 83 6.48 4.86 -8.12
C LEU A 83 6.72 3.35 -7.96
N GLN A 84 7.96 2.93 -8.04
CA GLN A 84 8.37 1.54 -7.94
C GLN A 84 9.54 1.43 -6.98
N LYS A 85 9.68 0.29 -6.29
CA LYS A 85 10.90 0.01 -5.53
C LYS A 85 12.11 0.09 -6.46
N LYS A 86 13.18 0.73 -5.99
CA LYS A 86 14.44 0.83 -6.72
C LYS A 86 15.03 -0.55 -7.02
N LEU A 87 15.04 -1.41 -6.01
CA LEU A 87 15.42 -2.81 -6.11
C LEU A 87 14.19 -3.71 -5.97
N PRO A 88 13.97 -4.68 -6.88
CA PRO A 88 12.90 -5.65 -6.74
C PRO A 88 12.98 -6.41 -5.42
N LEU A 89 11.84 -6.66 -4.78
CA LEU A 89 11.76 -7.49 -3.60
C LEU A 89 12.00 -8.97 -3.97
N MET A 90 13.08 -9.54 -3.46
CA MET A 90 13.34 -10.98 -3.52
C MET A 90 12.81 -11.65 -2.25
N ALA A 91 11.60 -12.19 -2.32
CA ALA A 91 10.96 -12.91 -1.22
C ALA A 91 10.84 -14.40 -1.56
N ILE A 92 11.27 -15.26 -0.64
CA ILE A 92 11.24 -16.71 -0.79
C ILE A 92 10.06 -17.23 0.03
N PRO A 93 9.07 -17.89 -0.58
CA PRO A 93 7.98 -18.51 0.15
C PRO A 93 8.51 -19.72 0.92
N VAL A 94 8.09 -19.84 2.17
CA VAL A 94 8.33 -20.96 3.06
C VAL A 94 6.97 -21.53 3.44
N GLU A 95 6.88 -22.85 3.51
CA GLU A 95 5.67 -23.50 4.03
C GLU A 95 5.43 -23.07 5.48
N LEU A 96 4.17 -22.73 5.79
CA LEU A 96 3.71 -22.35 7.13
C LEU A 96 3.89 -23.51 8.13
#